data_AF-A0A6L3Z275-F1
#
_entry.id   AF-A0A6L3Z275-F1
#
_cell.length_a   1.000
_cell.length_b   1.000
_cell.length_c   1.000
_cell.angle_alpha   90.00
_cell.angle_beta   90.00
_cell.angle_gamma   90.00
#
_symmetry.space_group_name_H-M   'P 1'
#
loop_
_entity.id
_entity.type
_entity.pdbx_description
1 polymer ?
#
loop_
_entity_poly.entity_id
_entity_poly.type
_entity_poly.pdbx_seq_one_letter_code
_entity_poly.pdbx_strand_id
1 'polypeptide(L)'
;MSDVYIVYSREDVRQAERLVQTLSTRWDVWWDDKIVGDFSTVIEREIQNTKCIVPLWSPTAKDKSNVKDELRLAEQYNIPIIPARIIPTNAPYGFNGYSAVDLLGWTGEGDHPGIQHLMRKISTVVPPRTAPTRPSAIAGDRVPLPSLFLSVSSHETQLVPLEALKALRLFGTSTILVSAYDLFPPRRPRGIQQELKRIRAQGGFVLVDSGNYEATRRDDDGWKPEDFELALQGIPHDWVYCFDEMTPSRDRKRAVGQVIAAVERDRKFTKAPVLPIVHAPATPSKGYDLTILPAVVRDVADQLQPPMIALAERELGRGLIQRARTMRRVRNELDRLSFYQPIHLLGTGNPWSIAILTAAGADSFDGLEWCRVAVDRQQHRLNHYQHFDFFAYQAQMAASPITVSALSDDNIDYAGKVAFHNLDYYQELTHDLQAAASTNRLEAFAVGLLGQSNSKQLRDQMPDLFK
;
A
#
# COMPACT_ATOMS: atom_id res chain seq x y z
N MET A 1 -28.91 -3.45 -18.06
CA MET A 1 -28.41 -2.10 -17.76
C MET A 1 -26.92 -2.25 -17.50
N SER A 2 -26.12 -1.98 -18.52
CA SER A 2 -24.66 -2.06 -18.43
C SER A 2 -24.11 -0.84 -17.70
N ASP A 3 -22.93 -1.00 -17.13
CA ASP A 3 -22.18 0.10 -16.54
C ASP A 3 -21.40 0.85 -17.61
N VAL A 4 -20.78 0.11 -18.54
CA VAL A 4 -19.92 0.63 -19.59
C VAL A 4 -20.34 0.05 -20.93
N TYR A 5 -20.53 0.90 -21.94
CA TYR A 5 -20.69 0.49 -23.33
C TYR A 5 -19.43 0.81 -24.13
N ILE A 6 -18.80 -0.20 -24.73
CA ILE A 6 -17.65 -0.02 -25.63
C ILE A 6 -18.13 0.12 -27.07
N VAL A 7 -17.76 1.25 -27.71
CA VAL A 7 -18.01 1.52 -29.13
C VAL A 7 -16.71 1.34 -29.90
N TYR A 8 -16.71 0.51 -30.93
CA TYR A 8 -15.51 0.17 -31.67
C TYR A 8 -15.81 -0.09 -33.15
N SER A 9 -14.76 -0.10 -33.99
CA SER A 9 -14.90 -0.54 -35.38
C SER A 9 -14.69 -2.05 -35.46
N ARG A 10 -15.37 -2.75 -36.38
CA ARG A 10 -15.21 -4.20 -36.58
C ARG A 10 -13.75 -4.66 -36.73
N GLU A 11 -12.89 -3.81 -37.30
CA GLU A 11 -11.47 -4.07 -37.49
C GLU A 11 -10.69 -4.08 -36.15
N ASP A 12 -11.23 -3.43 -35.11
CA ASP A 12 -10.66 -3.32 -33.77
C ASP A 12 -11.24 -4.35 -32.77
N VAL A 13 -12.05 -5.32 -33.22
CA VAL A 13 -12.78 -6.26 -32.34
C VAL A 13 -11.88 -6.96 -31.32
N ARG A 14 -10.65 -7.32 -31.70
CA ARG A 14 -9.69 -7.97 -30.78
C ARG A 14 -9.26 -7.05 -29.63
N GLN A 15 -9.11 -5.75 -29.89
CA GLN A 15 -8.76 -4.78 -28.85
C GLN A 15 -9.99 -4.46 -27.98
N ALA A 16 -11.17 -4.38 -28.59
CA ALA A 16 -12.42 -4.26 -27.85
C ALA A 16 -12.63 -5.46 -26.91
N GLU A 17 -12.43 -6.69 -27.38
CA GLU A 17 -12.57 -7.91 -26.57
C GLU A 17 -11.63 -7.91 -25.36
N ARG A 18 -10.36 -7.54 -25.55
CA ARG A 18 -9.39 -7.40 -24.45
C ARG A 18 -9.84 -6.35 -23.44
N LEU A 19 -10.37 -5.22 -23.94
CA LEU A 19 -10.88 -4.17 -23.07
C LEU A 19 -12.12 -4.61 -22.30
N VAL A 20 -13.03 -5.35 -22.93
CA VAL A 20 -14.16 -6.00 -22.25
C VAL A 20 -13.64 -6.90 -21.15
N GLN A 21 -12.75 -7.85 -21.43
CA GLN A 21 -12.20 -8.77 -20.42
C GLN A 21 -11.58 -8.02 -19.23
N THR A 22 -10.85 -6.95 -19.51
CA THR A 22 -10.19 -6.14 -18.47
C THR A 22 -11.20 -5.36 -17.62
N LEU A 23 -12.14 -4.65 -18.25
CA LEU A 23 -13.14 -3.84 -17.56
C LEU A 23 -14.21 -4.70 -16.86
N SER A 24 -14.53 -5.88 -17.40
CA SER A 24 -15.47 -6.84 -16.80
C SER A 24 -15.05 -7.36 -15.43
N THR A 25 -13.78 -7.18 -15.05
CA THR A 25 -13.33 -7.45 -13.68
C THR A 25 -13.96 -6.53 -12.64
N ARG A 26 -14.45 -5.35 -13.06
CA ARG A 26 -14.96 -4.29 -12.18
C ARG A 26 -16.30 -3.70 -12.56
N TRP A 27 -16.73 -3.84 -13.80
CA TRP A 27 -17.98 -3.27 -14.31
C TRP A 27 -18.73 -4.28 -15.16
N ASP A 28 -20.01 -4.04 -15.36
CA ASP A 28 -20.80 -4.76 -16.36
C ASP A 28 -20.62 -4.08 -17.71
N VAL A 29 -19.95 -4.77 -18.62
CA VAL A 29 -19.50 -4.19 -19.88
C VAL A 29 -20.32 -4.77 -21.02
N TRP A 30 -20.89 -3.88 -21.82
CA TRP A 30 -21.64 -4.25 -23.02
C TRP A 30 -20.89 -3.83 -24.29
N TRP A 31 -21.04 -4.64 -25.34
CA TRP A 31 -20.48 -4.47 -26.68
C TRP A 31 -21.31 -5.31 -27.67
N ASP A 32 -21.29 -4.94 -28.95
CA ASP A 32 -22.23 -5.42 -29.96
C ASP A 32 -21.90 -6.80 -30.58
N ASP A 33 -20.83 -7.47 -30.13
CA ASP A 33 -20.29 -8.72 -30.72
C ASP A 33 -21.31 -9.87 -30.78
N LYS A 34 -22.30 -9.90 -29.87
CA LYS A 34 -23.29 -11.00 -29.75
C LYS A 34 -24.72 -10.63 -30.12
N ILE A 35 -24.96 -9.49 -30.76
CA ILE A 35 -26.33 -9.08 -31.12
C ILE A 35 -26.88 -9.96 -32.25
N VAL A 36 -28.10 -10.47 -32.06
CA VAL A 36 -28.89 -11.17 -33.08
C VAL A 36 -30.20 -10.40 -33.27
N GLY A 37 -30.44 -9.84 -34.46
CA GLY A 37 -31.67 -9.11 -34.80
C GLY A 37 -31.45 -7.68 -35.32
N ASP A 38 -32.42 -6.78 -35.08
CA ASP A 38 -32.33 -5.37 -35.47
C ASP A 38 -31.33 -4.63 -34.56
N PHE A 39 -30.16 -4.35 -35.12
CA PHE A 39 -29.06 -3.66 -34.45
C PHE A 39 -29.49 -2.25 -33.97
N SER A 40 -30.31 -1.54 -34.73
CA SER A 40 -30.62 -0.13 -34.47
C SER A 40 -31.40 0.06 -33.18
N THR A 41 -32.48 -0.73 -32.99
CA THR A 41 -33.32 -0.65 -31.79
C THR A 41 -32.62 -1.16 -30.54
N VAL A 42 -31.76 -2.19 -30.66
CA VAL A 42 -31.00 -2.72 -29.53
C VAL A 42 -29.94 -1.72 -29.08
N ILE A 43 -29.17 -1.14 -30.02
CA ILE A 43 -28.12 -0.16 -29.71
C ILE A 43 -28.73 1.10 -29.10
N GLU A 44 -29.81 1.65 -29.67
CA GLU A 44 -30.46 2.85 -29.11
C GLU A 44 -30.94 2.60 -27.67
N ARG A 45 -31.55 1.43 -27.42
CA ARG A 45 -31.99 1.05 -26.07
C ARG A 45 -30.81 0.89 -25.12
N GLU A 46 -29.72 0.26 -25.51
CA GLU A 46 -28.56 0.07 -24.63
C GLU A 46 -27.84 1.40 -24.36
N ILE A 47 -27.72 2.30 -25.34
CA ILE A 47 -27.16 3.65 -25.13
C ILE A 47 -27.97 4.42 -24.08
N GLN A 48 -29.30 4.36 -24.14
CA GLN A 48 -30.15 5.01 -23.13
C GLN A 48 -29.98 4.42 -21.72
N ASN A 49 -29.57 3.15 -21.64
CA ASN A 49 -29.51 2.41 -20.37
C ASN A 49 -28.08 2.27 -19.83
N THR A 50 -27.03 2.53 -20.61
CA THR A 50 -25.65 2.48 -20.11
C THR A 50 -25.36 3.70 -19.23
N LYS A 51 -24.42 3.55 -18.28
CA LYS A 51 -24.01 4.66 -17.41
C LYS A 51 -22.87 5.49 -18.01
N CYS A 52 -22.04 4.91 -18.88
CA CYS A 52 -21.06 5.64 -19.68
C CYS A 52 -20.71 4.89 -20.99
N ILE A 53 -20.05 5.61 -21.90
CA ILE A 53 -19.58 5.07 -23.19
C ILE A 53 -18.07 5.27 -23.33
N VAL A 54 -17.39 4.22 -23.82
CA VAL A 54 -15.96 4.22 -24.12
C VAL A 54 -15.75 3.94 -25.61
N PRO A 55 -15.63 4.98 -26.45
CA PRO A 55 -15.28 4.79 -27.85
C PRO A 55 -13.78 4.52 -28.03
N LEU A 56 -13.46 3.54 -28.88
CA LEU A 56 -12.09 3.23 -29.30
C LEU A 56 -11.72 4.03 -30.53
N TRP A 57 -10.71 4.89 -30.40
CA TRP A 57 -10.18 5.65 -31.53
C TRP A 57 -9.10 4.88 -32.25
N SER A 58 -9.40 4.59 -33.51
CA SER A 58 -8.52 4.04 -34.53
C SER A 58 -8.75 4.78 -35.86
N PRO A 59 -7.83 4.66 -36.83
CA PRO A 59 -8.05 5.19 -38.18
C PRO A 59 -9.36 4.71 -38.82
N THR A 60 -9.78 3.47 -38.53
CA THR A 60 -11.01 2.86 -39.07
C THR A 60 -12.27 3.35 -38.35
N ALA A 61 -12.21 3.57 -37.03
CA ALA A 61 -13.36 4.07 -36.26
C ALA A 61 -13.70 5.53 -36.57
N LYS A 62 -12.71 6.35 -36.94
CA LYS A 62 -12.89 7.80 -37.18
C LYS A 62 -13.88 8.14 -38.28
N ASP A 63 -13.89 7.35 -39.36
CA ASP A 63 -14.65 7.67 -40.56
C ASP A 63 -16.00 6.93 -40.66
N LYS A 64 -16.23 5.95 -39.79
CA LYS A 64 -17.47 5.16 -39.79
C LYS A 64 -18.68 5.96 -39.27
N SER A 65 -19.79 5.89 -40.01
CA SER A 65 -21.04 6.60 -39.68
C SER A 65 -21.70 6.06 -38.42
N ASN A 66 -21.75 4.73 -38.24
CA ASN A 66 -22.37 4.10 -37.06
C ASN A 66 -21.72 4.59 -35.75
N VAL A 67 -20.38 4.62 -35.69
CA VAL A 67 -19.65 5.13 -34.52
C VAL A 67 -20.03 6.59 -34.22
N LYS A 68 -20.18 7.44 -35.25
CA LYS A 68 -20.59 8.84 -35.07
C LYS A 68 -22.04 8.96 -34.61
N ASP A 69 -22.93 8.13 -35.12
CA ASP A 69 -24.35 8.15 -34.78
C ASP A 69 -24.59 7.68 -33.34
N GLU A 70 -23.90 6.63 -32.89
CA GLU A 70 -23.92 6.18 -31.50
C GLU A 70 -23.42 7.25 -30.53
N LEU A 71 -22.35 7.96 -30.88
CA LEU A 71 -21.83 9.06 -30.06
C LEU A 71 -22.77 10.26 -30.01
N ARG A 72 -23.47 10.58 -31.11
CA ARG A 72 -24.51 11.63 -31.12
C ARG A 72 -25.69 11.26 -30.22
N LEU A 73 -26.11 10.00 -30.23
CA LEU A 73 -27.16 9.52 -29.32
C LEU A 73 -26.71 9.65 -27.87
N ALA A 74 -25.46 9.32 -27.56
CA ALA A 74 -24.88 9.49 -26.24
C ALA A 74 -24.92 10.95 -25.76
N GLU A 75 -24.52 11.89 -26.64
CA GLU A 75 -24.63 13.34 -26.37
C GLU A 75 -26.09 13.76 -26.13
N GLN A 76 -27.01 13.27 -26.97
CA GLN A 76 -28.44 13.57 -26.85
C GLN A 76 -29.02 13.11 -25.50
N TYR A 77 -28.60 11.95 -25.00
CA TYR A 77 -29.04 11.42 -23.72
C TYR A 77 -28.19 11.87 -22.52
N ASN A 78 -27.23 12.78 -22.72
CA ASN A 78 -26.26 13.23 -21.71
C ASN A 78 -25.48 12.09 -21.04
N ILE A 79 -25.15 11.05 -21.80
CA ILE A 79 -24.34 9.93 -21.31
C ILE A 79 -22.85 10.33 -21.39
N PRO A 80 -22.07 10.18 -20.30
CA PRO A 80 -20.65 10.50 -20.30
C PRO A 80 -19.86 9.68 -21.34
N ILE A 81 -19.06 10.38 -22.16
CA ILE A 81 -18.19 9.77 -23.19
C ILE A 81 -16.74 9.87 -22.70
N ILE A 82 -16.07 8.71 -22.59
CA ILE A 82 -14.68 8.59 -22.13
C ILE A 82 -13.87 7.90 -23.23
N PRO A 83 -13.27 8.67 -24.16
CA PRO A 83 -12.59 8.05 -25.28
C PRO A 83 -11.27 7.39 -24.93
N ALA A 84 -10.96 6.30 -25.62
CA ALA A 84 -9.69 5.58 -25.50
C ALA A 84 -9.01 5.44 -26.87
N ARG A 85 -7.78 5.92 -27.00
CA ARG A 85 -7.00 5.90 -28.23
C ARG A 85 -6.10 4.68 -28.27
N ILE A 86 -6.43 3.72 -29.14
CA ILE A 86 -5.70 2.45 -29.29
C ILE A 86 -4.63 2.52 -30.39
N ILE A 87 -4.80 3.42 -31.36
CA ILE A 87 -3.86 3.67 -32.46
C ILE A 87 -3.67 5.20 -32.57
N PRO A 88 -2.48 5.72 -32.92
CA PRO A 88 -2.28 7.16 -33.11
C PRO A 88 -3.21 7.72 -34.18
N THR A 89 -4.29 8.38 -33.74
CA THR A 89 -5.30 8.99 -34.60
C THR A 89 -5.90 10.21 -33.92
N ASN A 90 -6.52 11.08 -34.72
CA ASN A 90 -7.32 12.19 -34.23
C ASN A 90 -8.76 11.72 -33.98
N ALA A 91 -9.46 12.37 -33.04
CA ALA A 91 -10.86 12.08 -32.78
C ALA A 91 -11.73 12.35 -34.03
N PRO A 92 -12.90 11.70 -34.14
CA PRO A 92 -13.88 12.05 -35.16
C PRO A 92 -14.26 13.54 -35.07
N TYR A 93 -14.56 14.15 -36.21
CA TYR A 93 -15.00 15.54 -36.26
C TYR A 93 -16.25 15.74 -35.37
N GLY A 94 -16.26 16.79 -34.55
CA GLY A 94 -17.27 17.03 -33.50
C GLY A 94 -16.87 16.53 -32.11
N PHE A 95 -15.94 15.57 -32.01
CA PHE A 95 -15.57 14.93 -30.73
C PHE A 95 -14.15 15.25 -30.26
N ASN A 96 -13.48 16.26 -30.84
CA ASN A 96 -12.13 16.68 -30.43
C ASN A 96 -12.09 17.31 -29.03
N GLY A 97 -13.23 17.73 -28.48
CA GLY A 97 -13.32 18.34 -27.14
C GLY A 97 -13.21 17.35 -25.99
N TYR A 98 -13.34 16.04 -26.25
CA TYR A 98 -13.30 15.02 -25.21
C TYR A 98 -11.86 14.66 -24.81
N SER A 99 -11.62 14.56 -23.51
CA SER A 99 -10.33 14.14 -22.98
C SER A 99 -10.14 12.63 -23.18
N ALA A 100 -9.32 12.27 -24.15
CA ALA A 100 -8.96 10.89 -24.45
C ALA A 100 -8.01 10.28 -23.41
N VAL A 101 -7.94 8.95 -23.39
CA VAL A 101 -6.89 8.19 -22.72
C VAL A 101 -6.08 7.43 -23.75
N ASP A 102 -4.75 7.46 -23.63
CA ASP A 102 -3.85 6.74 -24.53
C ASP A 102 -3.65 5.29 -24.08
N LEU A 103 -4.07 4.35 -24.94
CA LEU A 103 -3.86 2.90 -24.80
C LEU A 103 -2.84 2.38 -25.84
N LEU A 104 -1.93 3.23 -26.29
CA LEU A 104 -0.94 2.89 -27.30
C LEU A 104 -0.01 1.79 -26.79
N GLY A 105 0.12 0.70 -27.56
CA GLY A 105 0.99 -0.43 -27.21
C GLY A 105 0.43 -1.38 -26.17
N TRP A 106 -0.78 -1.14 -25.66
CA TRP A 106 -1.43 -2.03 -24.70
C TRP A 106 -1.81 -3.37 -25.33
N THR A 107 -1.49 -4.48 -24.66
CA THR A 107 -1.78 -5.83 -25.18
C THR A 107 -2.67 -6.68 -24.29
N GLY A 108 -3.11 -6.15 -23.15
CA GLY A 108 -4.01 -6.82 -22.20
C GLY A 108 -3.54 -6.74 -20.74
N GLU A 109 -2.41 -6.08 -20.48
CA GLU A 109 -1.82 -5.95 -19.15
C GLU A 109 -2.68 -5.05 -18.27
N GLY A 110 -3.04 -5.52 -17.08
CA GLY A 110 -3.88 -4.76 -16.14
C GLY A 110 -3.17 -3.57 -15.49
N ASP A 111 -1.84 -3.60 -15.42
CA ASP A 111 -0.98 -2.57 -14.82
C ASP A 111 -0.55 -1.48 -15.81
N HIS A 112 -0.94 -1.58 -17.09
CA HIS A 112 -0.62 -0.59 -18.10
C HIS A 112 -1.12 0.81 -17.70
N PRO A 113 -0.28 1.87 -17.72
CA PRO A 113 -0.65 3.21 -17.24
C PRO A 113 -1.90 3.78 -17.92
N GLY A 114 -2.07 3.51 -19.22
CA GLY A 114 -3.24 3.90 -19.99
C GLY A 114 -4.53 3.23 -19.50
N ILE A 115 -4.50 1.95 -19.16
CA ILE A 115 -5.67 1.23 -18.64
C ILE A 115 -6.03 1.73 -17.25
N GLN A 116 -5.04 1.91 -16.38
CA GLN A 116 -5.25 2.49 -15.05
C GLN A 116 -5.88 3.90 -15.14
N HIS A 117 -5.46 4.71 -16.11
CA HIS A 117 -6.05 6.02 -16.36
C HIS A 117 -7.50 5.92 -16.89
N LEU A 118 -7.79 4.99 -17.79
CA LEU A 118 -9.14 4.77 -18.31
C LEU A 118 -10.10 4.29 -17.20
N MET A 119 -9.71 3.28 -16.44
CA MET A 119 -10.47 2.77 -15.29
C MET A 119 -10.74 3.88 -14.26
N ARG A 120 -9.76 4.77 -14.04
CA ARG A 120 -9.93 5.95 -13.18
C ARG A 120 -11.01 6.87 -13.72
N LYS A 121 -10.96 7.27 -15.00
CA LYS A 121 -12.00 8.12 -15.61
C LYS A 121 -13.37 7.47 -15.52
N ILE A 122 -13.50 6.17 -15.81
CA ILE A 122 -14.76 5.43 -15.67
C ILE A 122 -15.24 5.50 -14.22
N SER A 123 -14.37 5.28 -13.24
CA SER A 123 -14.77 5.31 -11.82
C SER A 123 -15.30 6.66 -11.32
N THR A 124 -14.98 7.77 -12.01
CA THR A 124 -15.55 9.09 -11.66
C THR A 124 -17.02 9.23 -12.01
N VAL A 125 -17.52 8.44 -12.96
CA VAL A 125 -18.91 8.47 -13.45
C VAL A 125 -19.68 7.19 -13.11
N VAL A 126 -18.99 6.06 -12.97
CA VAL A 126 -19.58 4.75 -12.63
C VAL A 126 -18.75 4.05 -11.55
N PRO A 127 -19.28 3.88 -10.33
CA PRO A 127 -18.55 3.20 -9.27
C PRO A 127 -18.28 1.72 -9.63
N PRO A 128 -17.10 1.16 -9.29
CA PRO A 128 -16.80 -0.26 -9.47
C PRO A 128 -17.80 -1.17 -8.74
N ARG A 129 -18.16 -2.31 -9.34
CA ARG A 129 -18.99 -3.36 -8.71
C ARG A 129 -18.21 -4.25 -7.75
N THR A 130 -16.91 -4.41 -7.96
CA THR A 130 -16.02 -5.26 -7.16
C THR A 130 -14.91 -4.42 -6.52
N ALA A 131 -14.55 -4.79 -5.30
CA ALA A 131 -13.42 -4.17 -4.60
C ALA A 131 -12.10 -4.52 -5.32
N PRO A 132 -11.13 -3.59 -5.34
CA PRO A 132 -9.78 -3.90 -5.81
C PRO A 132 -9.16 -5.04 -5.00
N THR A 133 -8.42 -5.92 -5.67
CA THR A 133 -7.70 -7.02 -5.03
C THR A 133 -6.32 -6.58 -4.54
N ARG A 134 -5.88 -7.15 -3.41
CA ARG A 134 -4.52 -6.95 -2.91
C ARG A 134 -3.51 -7.50 -3.93
N PRO A 135 -2.53 -6.70 -4.40
CA PRO A 135 -1.45 -7.23 -5.22
C PRO A 135 -0.48 -8.06 -4.38
N SER A 136 0.18 -9.06 -4.97
CA SER A 136 1.18 -9.89 -4.30
C SER A 136 2.45 -9.12 -3.94
N ALA A 137 2.76 -8.05 -4.68
CA ALA A 137 3.89 -7.17 -4.44
C ALA A 137 3.65 -5.77 -5.00
N ILE A 138 4.45 -4.81 -4.54
CA ILE A 138 4.51 -3.43 -5.02
C ILE A 138 5.97 -3.02 -5.29
N ALA A 139 6.17 -1.80 -5.79
CA ALA A 139 7.50 -1.27 -6.12
C ALA A 139 8.25 -2.06 -7.21
N GLY A 140 7.53 -2.59 -8.20
CA GLY A 140 8.10 -3.46 -9.24
C GLY A 140 8.61 -4.77 -8.64
N ASP A 141 7.74 -5.47 -7.91
CA ASP A 141 7.99 -6.74 -7.22
C ASP A 141 9.08 -6.73 -6.12
N ARG A 142 9.63 -5.57 -5.79
CA ARG A 142 10.67 -5.44 -4.75
C ARG A 142 10.11 -5.47 -3.32
N VAL A 143 8.82 -5.22 -3.13
CA VAL A 143 8.17 -5.25 -1.82
C VAL A 143 6.97 -6.20 -1.87
N PRO A 144 7.11 -7.46 -1.41
CA PRO A 144 5.99 -8.40 -1.36
C PRO A 144 4.96 -7.97 -0.31
N LEU A 145 3.67 -8.27 -0.54
CA LEU A 145 2.61 -7.97 0.41
C LEU A 145 1.96 -9.26 0.94
N PRO A 146 1.75 -9.37 2.26
CA PRO A 146 2.09 -8.40 3.29
C PRO A 146 3.60 -8.28 3.55
N SER A 147 4.08 -7.10 3.96
CA SER A 147 5.50 -6.85 4.26
C SER A 147 5.75 -6.41 5.70
N LEU A 148 6.91 -6.77 6.24
CA LEU A 148 7.45 -6.21 7.48
C LEU A 148 8.77 -5.48 7.20
N PHE A 149 8.79 -4.18 7.44
CA PHE A 149 10.00 -3.37 7.42
C PHE A 149 10.67 -3.45 8.79
N LEU A 150 11.90 -3.95 8.83
CA LEU A 150 12.63 -4.06 10.07
C LEU A 150 13.22 -2.68 10.41
N SER A 151 12.66 -2.04 11.42
CA SER A 151 12.96 -0.65 11.74
C SER A 151 14.32 -0.52 12.40
N VAL A 152 15.01 0.57 12.11
CA VAL A 152 16.30 0.95 12.69
C VAL A 152 16.18 2.34 13.27
N SER A 153 16.36 2.42 14.60
CA SER A 153 16.23 3.64 15.38
C SER A 153 17.25 3.65 16.52
N SER A 154 17.69 4.83 16.95
CA SER A 154 18.50 5.03 18.16
C SER A 154 17.67 5.14 19.45
N HIS A 155 16.34 5.02 19.38
CA HIS A 155 15.47 5.08 20.54
C HIS A 155 15.05 3.68 21.02
N GLU A 156 15.22 3.40 22.32
CA GLU A 156 14.81 2.16 23.02
C GLU A 156 15.23 0.85 22.32
N THR A 157 16.36 0.82 21.59
CA THR A 157 16.90 -0.37 20.91
C THR A 157 18.11 -0.94 21.64
N GLN A 158 18.39 -2.23 21.44
CA GLN A 158 19.58 -2.89 21.97
C GLN A 158 20.78 -2.78 21.03
N LEU A 159 20.54 -2.39 19.77
CA LEU A 159 21.56 -2.19 18.75
C LEU A 159 21.54 -0.73 18.29
N VAL A 160 22.71 -0.10 18.29
CA VAL A 160 22.86 1.24 17.68
C VAL A 160 22.63 1.15 16.16
N PRO A 161 22.17 2.22 15.50
CA PRO A 161 21.70 2.16 14.11
C PRO A 161 22.68 1.53 13.10
N LEU A 162 23.98 1.81 13.22
CA LEU A 162 24.98 1.24 12.30
C LEU A 162 25.13 -0.29 12.49
N GLU A 163 25.14 -0.77 13.73
CA GLU A 163 25.26 -2.21 14.02
C GLU A 163 23.98 -2.95 13.66
N ALA A 164 22.81 -2.33 13.88
CA ALA A 164 21.54 -2.85 13.41
C ALA A 164 21.53 -3.05 11.89
N LEU A 165 21.98 -2.05 11.12
CA LEU A 165 22.05 -2.17 9.65
C LEU A 165 23.03 -3.26 9.19
N LYS A 166 24.18 -3.41 9.88
CA LYS A 166 25.11 -4.51 9.59
C LYS A 166 24.47 -5.87 9.87
N ALA A 167 23.75 -6.03 10.98
CA ALA A 167 23.05 -7.26 11.32
C ALA A 167 21.98 -7.61 10.26
N LEU A 168 21.15 -6.63 9.88
CA LEU A 168 20.13 -6.77 8.83
C LEU A 168 20.75 -7.15 7.47
N ARG A 169 21.85 -6.49 7.09
CA ARG A 169 22.60 -6.82 5.88
C ARG A 169 23.17 -8.23 5.92
N LEU A 170 23.82 -8.61 7.04
CA LEU A 170 24.40 -9.93 7.21
C LEU A 170 23.33 -11.02 7.13
N PHE A 171 22.16 -10.78 7.75
CA PHE A 171 21.02 -11.69 7.70
C PHE A 171 20.38 -11.78 6.30
N GLY A 172 20.48 -10.73 5.48
CA GLY A 172 19.92 -10.69 4.12
C GLY A 172 18.44 -10.27 4.09
N THR A 173 18.03 -9.34 4.94
CA THR A 173 16.64 -8.89 5.04
C THR A 173 16.19 -8.09 3.82
N SER A 174 14.99 -8.37 3.31
CA SER A 174 14.46 -7.74 2.09
C SER A 174 14.03 -6.29 2.26
N THR A 175 13.47 -5.91 3.40
CA THR A 175 12.85 -4.59 3.64
C THR A 175 13.28 -4.01 4.98
N ILE A 176 13.81 -2.79 4.96
CA ILE A 176 14.25 -2.07 6.16
C ILE A 176 13.68 -0.66 6.21
N LEU A 177 13.37 -0.19 7.41
CA LEU A 177 12.97 1.20 7.66
C LEU A 177 14.02 1.88 8.56
N VAL A 178 14.43 3.09 8.21
CA VAL A 178 15.43 3.84 8.98
C VAL A 178 14.89 5.21 9.36
N SER A 179 15.01 5.61 10.62
CA SER A 179 14.59 6.96 11.05
C SER A 179 15.46 8.04 10.41
N ALA A 180 14.85 9.04 9.77
CA ALA A 180 15.59 10.21 9.28
C ALA A 180 16.25 11.00 10.40
N TYR A 181 15.69 10.96 11.62
CA TYR A 181 16.28 11.65 12.78
C TYR A 181 17.70 11.12 13.09
N ASP A 182 17.91 9.81 12.93
CA ASP A 182 19.22 9.17 13.10
C ASP A 182 20.15 9.35 11.90
N LEU A 183 19.59 9.77 10.77
CA LEU A 183 20.33 10.13 9.56
C LEU A 183 20.67 11.62 9.52
N PHE A 184 20.26 12.44 10.49
CA PHE A 184 20.60 13.86 10.52
C PHE A 184 22.11 14.06 10.74
N PRO A 185 22.84 14.86 9.91
CA PRO A 185 24.31 14.88 9.91
C PRO A 185 25.00 15.06 11.28
N PRO A 186 24.51 15.91 12.21
CA PRO A 186 25.07 16.03 13.56
C PRO A 186 25.05 14.73 14.40
N ARG A 187 24.14 13.79 14.08
CA ARG A 187 23.92 12.54 14.82
C ARG A 187 24.24 11.29 13.98
N ARG A 188 24.32 11.45 12.65
CA ARG A 188 24.52 10.40 11.66
C ARG A 188 25.79 9.58 11.96
N PRO A 189 25.67 8.27 12.25
CA PRO A 189 26.83 7.41 12.46
C PRO A 189 27.74 7.36 11.22
N ARG A 190 29.06 7.44 11.43
CA ARG A 190 30.05 7.30 10.34
C ARG A 190 29.91 5.93 9.70
N GLY A 191 29.81 5.89 8.36
CA GLY A 191 29.69 4.65 7.59
C GLY A 191 28.25 4.21 7.30
N ILE A 192 27.23 4.82 7.92
CA ILE A 192 25.83 4.42 7.70
C ILE A 192 25.40 4.51 6.24
N GLN A 193 25.86 5.55 5.53
CA GLN A 193 25.62 5.72 4.09
C GLN A 193 26.19 4.54 3.28
N GLN A 194 27.40 4.10 3.61
CA GLN A 194 28.05 3.01 2.90
C GLN A 194 27.33 1.69 3.16
N GLU A 195 26.82 1.49 4.37
CA GLU A 195 26.07 0.30 4.73
C GLU A 195 24.72 0.23 4.00
N LEU A 196 24.00 1.35 3.92
CA LEU A 196 22.77 1.44 3.12
C LEU A 196 23.02 1.19 1.63
N LYS A 197 24.16 1.67 1.08
CA LYS A 197 24.56 1.33 -0.31
C LYS A 197 24.74 -0.18 -0.49
N ARG A 198 25.38 -0.86 0.46
CA ARG A 198 25.61 -2.31 0.40
C ARG A 198 24.30 -3.08 0.50
N ILE A 199 23.39 -2.69 1.40
CA ILE A 199 22.07 -3.32 1.54
C ILE A 199 21.31 -3.25 0.21
N ARG A 200 21.25 -2.06 -0.41
CA ARG A 200 20.57 -1.89 -1.71
C ARG A 200 21.26 -2.68 -2.83
N ALA A 201 22.59 -2.73 -2.84
CA ALA A 201 23.34 -3.52 -3.81
C ALA A 201 23.09 -5.04 -3.67
N GLN A 202 22.67 -5.51 -2.49
CA GLN A 202 22.25 -6.89 -2.24
C GLN A 202 20.75 -7.13 -2.47
N GLY A 203 20.04 -6.16 -3.06
CA GLY A 203 18.62 -6.26 -3.37
C GLY A 203 17.68 -5.74 -2.28
N GLY A 204 18.21 -5.36 -1.11
CA GLY A 204 17.41 -4.82 -0.01
C GLY A 204 16.69 -3.52 -0.39
N PHE A 205 15.51 -3.33 0.17
CA PHE A 205 14.66 -2.16 -0.04
C PHE A 205 14.71 -1.24 1.18
N VAL A 206 15.12 0.01 0.96
CA VAL A 206 15.33 0.98 2.03
C VAL A 206 14.23 2.04 2.03
N LEU A 207 13.43 2.05 3.08
CA LEU A 207 12.46 3.09 3.39
C LEU A 207 13.03 4.01 4.48
N VAL A 208 12.91 5.31 4.31
CA VAL A 208 13.29 6.29 5.35
C VAL A 208 12.03 6.89 5.96
N ASP A 209 11.94 6.90 7.27
CA ASP A 209 10.82 7.51 8.01
C ASP A 209 11.07 9.00 8.31
N SER A 210 10.04 9.75 8.73
CA SER A 210 10.14 11.20 8.98
C SER A 210 11.05 11.55 10.16
N GLY A 211 11.22 10.64 11.13
CA GLY A 211 11.99 10.86 12.34
C GLY A 211 11.26 11.66 13.44
N ASN A 212 10.00 12.04 13.22
CA ASN A 212 9.21 12.79 14.20
C ASN A 212 8.95 12.01 15.49
N TYR A 213 8.87 10.67 15.40
CA TYR A 213 8.73 9.83 16.58
C TYR A 213 9.93 9.95 17.53
N GLU A 214 11.17 9.85 17.02
CA GLU A 214 12.37 10.02 17.82
C GLU A 214 12.48 11.42 18.39
N ALA A 215 12.19 12.45 17.59
CA ALA A 215 12.22 13.85 18.02
C ALA A 215 11.26 14.07 19.20
N THR A 216 10.00 13.62 19.08
CA THR A 216 9.00 13.72 20.14
C THR A 216 9.43 12.98 21.40
N ARG A 217 10.02 11.80 21.27
CA ARG A 217 10.47 10.99 22.42
C ARG A 217 11.71 11.54 23.12
N ARG A 218 12.44 12.43 22.47
CA ARG A 218 13.64 13.10 23.00
C ARG A 218 13.39 14.56 23.35
N ASP A 219 12.12 15.00 23.32
CA ASP A 219 11.72 16.38 23.55
C ASP A 219 12.52 17.37 22.66
N ASP A 220 12.79 16.99 21.40
CA ASP A 220 13.52 17.80 20.42
C ASP A 220 12.56 18.62 19.54
N ASP A 221 12.13 19.77 20.05
CA ASP A 221 11.31 20.75 19.32
C ASP A 221 12.08 21.44 18.17
N GLY A 222 13.38 21.16 18.04
CA GLY A 222 14.25 21.70 17.00
C GLY A 222 14.09 20.98 15.66
N TRP A 223 13.57 19.75 15.64
CA TRP A 223 13.46 18.92 14.43
C TRP A 223 12.44 19.50 13.45
N LYS A 224 12.93 19.94 12.28
CA LYS A 224 12.13 20.66 11.28
C LYS A 224 12.33 20.10 9.87
N PRO A 225 11.46 20.47 8.91
CA PRO A 225 11.59 20.03 7.52
C PRO A 225 12.96 20.31 6.88
N GLU A 226 13.65 21.40 7.27
CA GLU A 226 14.99 21.71 6.78
C GLU A 226 16.05 20.71 7.28
N ASP A 227 15.92 20.25 8.53
CA ASP A 227 16.81 19.23 9.08
C ASP A 227 16.54 17.87 8.45
N PHE A 228 15.27 17.59 8.15
CA PHE A 228 14.87 16.41 7.40
C PHE A 228 15.45 16.40 5.98
N GLU A 229 15.45 17.53 5.27
CA GLU A 229 16.14 17.67 3.99
C GLU A 229 17.63 17.31 4.11
N LEU A 230 18.33 17.89 5.11
CA LEU A 230 19.73 17.58 5.39
C LEU A 230 19.96 16.10 5.75
N ALA A 231 19.01 15.48 6.46
CA ALA A 231 19.06 14.08 6.80
C ALA A 231 18.99 13.17 5.56
N LEU A 232 18.30 13.57 4.49
CA LEU A 232 18.22 12.80 3.25
C LEU A 232 19.44 13.00 2.33
N GLN A 233 20.22 14.07 2.52
CA GLN A 233 21.37 14.37 1.66
C GLN A 233 22.42 13.24 1.66
N GLY A 234 22.63 12.67 0.47
CA GLY A 234 23.57 11.58 0.24
C GLY A 234 23.16 10.23 0.81
N ILE A 235 21.94 10.10 1.35
CA ILE A 235 21.42 8.83 1.86
C ILE A 235 20.86 7.99 0.69
N PRO A 236 21.35 6.77 0.46
CA PRO A 236 20.74 5.84 -0.48
C PRO A 236 19.43 5.30 0.10
N HIS A 237 18.31 5.59 -0.54
CA HIS A 237 17.00 5.07 -0.18
C HIS A 237 16.16 4.79 -1.43
N ASP A 238 15.15 3.94 -1.29
CA ASP A 238 14.20 3.61 -2.35
C ASP A 238 12.91 4.42 -2.20
N TRP A 239 12.43 4.59 -0.96
CA TRP A 239 11.27 5.42 -0.60
C TRP A 239 11.55 6.25 0.65
N VAL A 240 10.75 7.29 0.86
CA VAL A 240 10.75 8.09 2.09
C VAL A 240 9.32 8.47 2.48
N TYR A 241 9.00 8.50 3.77
CA TYR A 241 7.78 9.14 4.24
C TYR A 241 7.93 10.65 4.33
N CYS A 242 6.88 11.42 4.01
CA CYS A 242 6.90 12.86 4.21
C CYS A 242 7.08 13.20 5.69
N PHE A 243 7.70 14.35 5.96
CA PHE A 243 7.73 14.97 7.26
C PHE A 243 6.31 15.42 7.62
N ASP A 244 5.71 14.67 8.54
CA ASP A 244 4.28 14.62 8.83
C ASP A 244 3.77 15.80 9.67
N GLU A 245 2.45 15.99 9.61
CA GLU A 245 1.68 16.89 10.47
C GLU A 245 1.08 16.06 11.62
N MET A 246 1.75 16.05 12.77
CA MET A 246 1.33 15.30 13.96
C MET A 246 0.09 15.90 14.64
N THR A 247 -0.32 17.11 14.26
CA THR A 247 -1.53 17.79 14.76
C THR A 247 -2.53 18.08 13.63
N PRO A 248 -3.11 17.04 13.01
CA PRO A 248 -3.97 17.21 11.84
C PRO A 248 -5.24 17.97 12.17
N SER A 249 -5.76 18.70 11.19
CA SER A 249 -7.04 19.40 11.30
C SER A 249 -8.19 18.41 11.52
N ARG A 250 -9.19 18.84 12.31
CA ARG A 250 -10.48 18.14 12.43
C ARG A 250 -11.39 18.35 11.21
N ASP A 251 -11.07 19.31 10.35
CA ASP A 251 -11.76 19.48 9.08
C ASP A 251 -11.13 18.58 8.02
N ARG A 252 -11.96 17.74 7.37
CA ARG A 252 -11.51 16.76 6.39
C ARG A 252 -10.73 17.39 5.23
N LYS A 253 -11.22 18.49 4.64
CA LYS A 253 -10.58 19.11 3.47
C LYS A 253 -9.21 19.69 3.86
N ARG A 254 -9.13 20.33 5.03
CA ARG A 254 -7.86 20.86 5.55
C ARG A 254 -6.88 19.74 5.88
N ALA A 255 -7.32 18.66 6.53
CA ALA A 255 -6.47 17.51 6.85
C ALA A 255 -5.85 16.89 5.59
N VAL A 256 -6.67 16.67 4.55
CA VAL A 256 -6.19 16.19 3.24
C VAL A 256 -5.17 17.18 2.63
N GLY A 257 -5.47 18.49 2.67
CA GLY A 257 -4.57 19.53 2.18
C GLY A 257 -3.22 19.58 2.90
N GLN A 258 -3.20 19.36 4.23
CA GLN A 258 -1.97 19.29 5.02
C GLN A 258 -1.06 18.13 4.57
N VAL A 259 -1.64 16.94 4.39
CA VAL A 259 -0.88 15.75 3.95
C VAL A 259 -0.33 15.95 2.54
N ILE A 260 -1.15 16.46 1.60
CA ILE A 260 -0.70 16.74 0.23
C ILE A 260 0.42 17.78 0.23
N ALA A 261 0.27 18.87 0.99
CA ALA A 261 1.29 19.91 1.07
C ALA A 261 2.61 19.38 1.63
N ALA A 262 2.58 18.50 2.63
CA ALA A 262 3.78 17.85 3.17
C ALA A 262 4.49 17.00 2.10
N VAL A 263 3.75 16.15 1.39
CA VAL A 263 4.32 15.33 0.30
C VAL A 263 4.92 16.21 -0.82
N GLU A 264 4.21 17.25 -1.28
CA GLU A 264 4.71 18.13 -2.34
C GLU A 264 5.91 18.98 -1.92
N ARG A 265 5.98 19.38 -0.64
CA ARG A 265 7.16 20.04 -0.07
C ARG A 265 8.36 19.11 -0.14
N ASP A 266 8.22 17.89 0.35
CA ASP A 266 9.35 16.97 0.57
C ASP A 266 9.81 16.26 -0.71
N ARG A 267 8.98 16.22 -1.76
CA ARG A 267 9.40 15.82 -3.11
C ARG A 267 10.55 16.66 -3.67
N LYS A 268 10.79 17.84 -3.10
CA LYS A 268 11.94 18.69 -3.46
C LYS A 268 13.25 18.20 -2.82
N PHE A 269 13.18 17.44 -1.74
CA PHE A 269 14.34 16.99 -0.96
C PHE A 269 14.99 15.72 -1.52
N THR A 270 14.24 14.93 -2.29
CA THR A 270 14.74 13.67 -2.87
C THR A 270 14.11 13.35 -4.21
N LYS A 271 14.81 12.53 -5.01
CA LYS A 271 14.27 11.95 -6.26
C LYS A 271 13.47 10.67 -6.00
N ALA A 272 13.59 10.07 -4.82
CA ALA A 272 12.81 8.90 -4.45
C ALA A 272 11.32 9.29 -4.27
N PRO A 273 10.38 8.36 -4.49
CA PRO A 273 8.99 8.59 -4.12
C PRO A 273 8.84 8.98 -2.66
N VAL A 274 8.07 10.04 -2.42
CA VAL A 274 7.67 10.52 -1.09
C VAL A 274 6.25 10.04 -0.80
N LEU A 275 6.11 9.30 0.30
CA LEU A 275 4.88 8.61 0.70
C LEU A 275 4.19 9.40 1.81
N PRO A 276 2.85 9.51 1.81
CA PRO A 276 2.13 10.23 2.85
C PRO A 276 2.04 9.42 4.16
N ILE A 277 2.11 10.15 5.28
CA ILE A 277 1.64 9.70 6.59
C ILE A 277 0.33 10.45 6.89
N VAL A 278 -0.71 9.72 7.31
CA VAL A 278 -2.00 10.31 7.72
C VAL A 278 -2.22 10.05 9.20
N HIS A 279 -2.44 11.13 9.95
CA HIS A 279 -2.73 11.09 11.38
C HIS A 279 -4.23 11.32 11.67
N ALA A 280 -4.69 10.75 12.78
CA ALA A 280 -5.99 11.08 13.35
C ALA A 280 -5.87 12.23 14.36
N PRO A 281 -6.84 13.18 14.42
CA PRO A 281 -6.79 14.25 15.42
C PRO A 281 -6.92 13.72 16.85
N ALA A 282 -6.02 14.13 17.75
CA ALA A 282 -6.10 13.75 19.16
C ALA A 282 -7.39 14.29 19.83
N THR A 283 -7.92 13.57 20.82
CA THR A 283 -9.07 14.00 21.64
C THR A 283 -8.62 14.47 23.01
N PRO A 284 -9.39 15.34 23.71
CA PRO A 284 -9.08 15.74 25.09
C PRO A 284 -8.97 14.56 26.08
N SER A 285 -9.64 13.46 25.79
CA SER A 285 -9.69 12.25 26.63
C SER A 285 -8.55 11.25 26.39
N LYS A 286 -7.39 11.70 25.88
CA LYS A 286 -6.23 10.85 25.54
C LYS A 286 -6.59 9.72 24.57
N GLY A 287 -7.26 10.07 23.47
CA GLY A 287 -7.61 9.18 22.36
C GLY A 287 -7.53 9.92 21.02
N TYR A 288 -8.16 9.36 20.00
CA TYR A 288 -8.14 9.91 18.64
C TYR A 288 -9.55 9.98 18.05
N ASP A 289 -9.81 11.00 17.24
CA ASP A 289 -11.05 11.17 16.50
C ASP A 289 -11.00 10.36 15.20
N LEU A 290 -11.66 9.20 15.24
CA LEU A 290 -11.67 8.23 14.14
C LEU A 290 -12.83 8.47 13.16
N THR A 291 -13.54 9.58 13.29
CA THR A 291 -14.75 9.86 12.51
C THR A 291 -14.37 10.13 11.06
N ILE A 292 -13.39 11.01 10.85
CA ILE A 292 -12.97 11.47 9.51
C ILE A 292 -11.85 10.64 8.90
N LEU A 293 -11.11 9.88 9.72
CA LEU A 293 -9.87 9.21 9.31
C LEU A 293 -10.03 8.35 8.03
N PRO A 294 -10.99 7.40 7.94
CA PRO A 294 -11.17 6.60 6.72
C PRO A 294 -11.37 7.43 5.45
N ALA A 295 -12.12 8.54 5.55
CA ALA A 295 -12.42 9.38 4.41
C ALA A 295 -11.24 10.28 4.01
N VAL A 296 -10.45 10.75 4.99
CA VAL A 296 -9.19 11.46 4.74
C VAL A 296 -8.21 10.55 4.00
N VAL A 297 -8.02 9.31 4.48
CA VAL A 297 -7.11 8.33 3.86
C VAL A 297 -7.48 8.07 2.40
N ARG A 298 -8.77 7.87 2.12
CA ARG A 298 -9.27 7.66 0.76
C ARG A 298 -9.05 8.88 -0.14
N ASP A 299 -9.32 10.10 0.34
CA ASP A 299 -9.15 11.30 -0.48
C ASP A 299 -7.67 11.62 -0.73
N VAL A 300 -6.78 11.30 0.21
CA VAL A 300 -5.32 11.36 0.02
C VAL A 300 -4.89 10.34 -1.04
N ALA A 301 -5.39 9.10 -0.96
CA ALA A 301 -5.13 8.06 -1.95
C ALA A 301 -5.58 8.48 -3.35
N ASP A 302 -6.80 8.98 -3.50
CA ASP A 302 -7.36 9.37 -4.79
C ASP A 302 -6.56 10.50 -5.47
N GLN A 303 -6.09 11.48 -4.67
CA GLN A 303 -5.34 12.63 -5.18
C GLN A 303 -3.86 12.34 -5.45
N LEU A 304 -3.18 11.61 -4.56
CA LEU A 304 -1.74 11.39 -4.67
C LEU A 304 -1.38 10.08 -5.37
N GLN A 305 -2.27 9.08 -5.34
CA GLN A 305 -2.03 7.70 -5.80
C GLN A 305 -0.65 7.15 -5.40
N PRO A 306 -0.27 7.27 -4.11
CA PRO A 306 1.06 6.87 -3.67
C PRO A 306 1.19 5.35 -3.70
N PRO A 307 2.42 4.81 -3.82
CA PRO A 307 2.64 3.36 -3.71
C PRO A 307 2.11 2.76 -2.41
N MET A 308 2.10 3.54 -1.32
CA MET A 308 1.64 3.13 0.01
C MET A 308 1.30 4.36 0.86
N ILE A 309 0.31 4.25 1.76
CA ILE A 309 -0.03 5.29 2.76
C ILE A 309 0.26 4.75 4.15
N ALA A 310 0.90 5.54 5.00
CA ALA A 310 1.14 5.18 6.40
C ALA A 310 0.08 5.73 7.35
N LEU A 311 -0.27 4.92 8.36
CA LEU A 311 -1.10 5.29 9.52
C LEU A 311 -0.38 4.84 10.79
N ALA A 312 -0.35 5.66 11.83
CA ALA A 312 0.16 5.22 13.12
C ALA A 312 -0.81 4.23 13.78
N GLU A 313 -0.34 3.01 14.10
CA GLU A 313 -1.20 1.94 14.64
C GLU A 313 -1.94 2.37 15.92
N ARG A 314 -1.23 3.12 16.77
CA ARG A 314 -1.75 3.67 18.04
C ARG A 314 -2.98 4.56 17.85
N GLU A 315 -3.10 5.17 16.67
CA GLU A 315 -4.16 6.11 16.33
C GLU A 315 -5.41 5.43 15.84
N LEU A 316 -5.37 4.13 15.52
CA LEU A 316 -6.54 3.37 15.07
C LEU A 316 -7.48 2.99 16.21
N GLY A 317 -7.04 3.12 17.47
CA GLY A 317 -7.84 2.78 18.64
C GLY A 317 -7.02 2.40 19.87
N ARG A 318 -7.70 2.32 21.01
CA ARG A 318 -7.08 2.04 22.32
C ARG A 318 -6.64 0.59 22.49
N GLY A 319 -7.36 -0.35 21.87
CA GLY A 319 -7.08 -1.78 21.93
C GLY A 319 -7.17 -2.44 20.55
N LEU A 320 -6.56 -3.62 20.42
CA LEU A 320 -6.37 -4.28 19.12
C LEU A 320 -7.67 -4.53 18.34
N ILE A 321 -8.76 -4.91 19.02
CA ILE A 321 -10.08 -5.07 18.37
C ILE A 321 -10.59 -3.75 17.78
N GLN A 322 -10.44 -2.64 18.51
CA GLN A 322 -10.84 -1.33 18.00
C GLN A 322 -9.96 -0.91 16.81
N ARG A 323 -8.64 -1.14 16.91
CA ARG A 323 -7.69 -0.87 15.82
C ARG A 323 -8.06 -1.63 14.55
N ALA A 324 -8.36 -2.92 14.67
CA ALA A 324 -8.79 -3.76 13.56
C ALA A 324 -10.14 -3.32 12.97
N ARG A 325 -11.13 -2.94 13.79
CA ARG A 325 -12.40 -2.36 13.30
C ARG A 325 -12.17 -1.05 12.53
N THR A 326 -11.30 -0.18 13.02
CA THR A 326 -10.95 1.06 12.33
C THR A 326 -10.22 0.78 11.02
N MET A 327 -9.26 -0.16 11.01
CA MET A 327 -8.56 -0.57 9.80
C MET A 327 -9.54 -1.12 8.76
N ARG A 328 -10.52 -1.94 9.16
CA ARG A 328 -11.57 -2.42 8.26
C ARG A 328 -12.41 -1.27 7.69
N ARG A 329 -12.73 -0.25 8.48
CA ARG A 329 -13.42 0.97 7.99
C ARG A 329 -12.57 1.73 6.97
N VAL A 330 -11.25 1.84 7.19
CA VAL A 330 -10.31 2.43 6.22
C VAL A 330 -10.31 1.61 4.92
N ARG A 331 -10.15 0.29 5.01
CA ARG A 331 -10.18 -0.61 3.84
C ARG A 331 -11.49 -0.47 3.06
N ASN A 332 -12.64 -0.47 3.72
CA ASN A 332 -13.94 -0.30 3.07
C ASN A 332 -14.09 1.05 2.33
N GLU A 333 -13.47 2.13 2.81
CA GLU A 333 -13.43 3.41 2.07
C GLU A 333 -12.48 3.35 0.87
N LEU A 334 -11.32 2.70 1.01
CA LEU A 334 -10.35 2.49 -0.07
C LEU A 334 -10.88 1.56 -1.16
N ASP A 335 -11.71 0.58 -0.81
CA ASP A 335 -12.31 -0.36 -1.76
C ASP A 335 -13.27 0.33 -2.75
N ARG A 336 -13.65 1.58 -2.49
CA ARG A 336 -14.42 2.42 -3.42
C ARG A 336 -13.56 3.02 -4.53
N LEU A 337 -12.23 2.92 -4.43
CA LEU A 337 -11.31 3.43 -5.44
C LEU A 337 -11.17 2.45 -6.62
N SER A 338 -10.79 2.98 -7.78
CA SER A 338 -10.50 2.19 -8.99
C SER A 338 -9.18 1.43 -8.94
N PHE A 339 -8.41 1.53 -7.86
CA PHE A 339 -7.14 0.84 -7.68
C PHE A 339 -7.00 0.38 -6.22
N TYR A 340 -6.14 -0.61 -5.98
CA TYR A 340 -5.82 -1.03 -4.63
C TYR A 340 -4.80 -0.06 -4.03
N GLN A 341 -5.15 0.61 -2.94
CA GLN A 341 -4.20 1.39 -2.16
C GLN A 341 -3.66 0.54 -0.99
N PRO A 342 -2.34 0.24 -0.96
CA PRO A 342 -1.72 -0.41 0.19
C PRO A 342 -1.64 0.52 1.41
N ILE A 343 -1.86 -0.06 2.60
CA ILE A 343 -1.75 0.62 3.89
C ILE A 343 -0.59 0.05 4.71
N HIS A 344 0.28 0.94 5.16
CA HIS A 344 1.33 0.66 6.12
C HIS A 344 0.89 1.08 7.52
N LEU A 345 1.09 0.24 8.52
CA LEU A 345 0.87 0.59 9.92
C LEU A 345 2.19 0.83 10.64
N LEU A 346 2.38 2.07 11.09
CA LEU A 346 3.60 2.50 11.75
C LEU A 346 3.68 1.95 13.19
N GLY A 347 4.80 1.30 13.51
CA GLY A 347 5.14 0.80 14.85
C GLY A 347 4.40 -0.47 15.27
N THR A 348 4.07 -1.34 14.31
CA THR A 348 3.40 -2.63 14.53
C THR A 348 4.35 -3.81 14.34
N GLY A 349 5.17 -4.13 15.34
CA GLY A 349 6.02 -5.34 15.31
C GLY A 349 5.45 -6.53 16.07
N ASN A 350 4.36 -6.40 16.82
CA ASN A 350 3.78 -7.53 17.54
C ASN A 350 3.15 -8.55 16.58
N PRO A 351 3.52 -9.86 16.63
CA PRO A 351 3.02 -10.86 15.68
C PRO A 351 1.50 -11.01 15.64
N TRP A 352 0.82 -10.88 16.78
CA TRP A 352 -0.64 -10.96 16.85
C TRP A 352 -1.28 -9.73 16.21
N SER A 353 -0.73 -8.54 16.47
CA SER A 353 -1.19 -7.31 15.82
C SER A 353 -1.01 -7.38 14.31
N ILE A 354 0.17 -7.79 13.83
CA ILE A 354 0.46 -7.97 12.40
C ILE A 354 -0.59 -8.90 11.76
N ALA A 355 -0.82 -10.08 12.33
CA ALA A 355 -1.76 -11.06 11.77
C ALA A 355 -3.20 -10.53 11.72
N ILE A 356 -3.71 -9.97 12.83
CA ILE A 356 -5.09 -9.46 12.90
C ILE A 356 -5.28 -8.24 11.99
N LEU A 357 -4.34 -7.29 12.01
CA LEU A 357 -4.45 -6.07 11.22
C LEU A 357 -4.26 -6.34 9.72
N THR A 358 -3.47 -7.36 9.36
CA THR A 358 -3.42 -7.84 7.98
C THR A 358 -4.77 -8.36 7.51
N ALA A 359 -5.41 -9.22 8.31
CA ALA A 359 -6.75 -9.73 8.01
C ALA A 359 -7.79 -8.58 7.94
N ALA A 360 -7.61 -7.52 8.73
CA ALA A 360 -8.47 -6.34 8.71
C ALA A 360 -8.24 -5.43 7.48
N GLY A 361 -7.18 -5.68 6.70
CA GLY A 361 -6.91 -5.01 5.42
C GLY A 361 -5.67 -4.11 5.39
N ALA A 362 -4.80 -4.16 6.40
CA ALA A 362 -3.45 -3.58 6.33
C ALA A 362 -2.50 -4.47 5.52
N ASP A 363 -1.47 -3.89 4.92
CA ASP A 363 -0.63 -4.54 3.92
C ASP A 363 0.85 -4.53 4.28
N SER A 364 1.29 -3.57 5.07
CA SER A 364 2.67 -3.48 5.48
C SER A 364 2.77 -2.96 6.91
N PHE A 365 3.86 -3.31 7.57
CA PHE A 365 4.13 -2.94 8.95
C PHE A 365 5.60 -2.57 9.08
N ASP A 366 5.93 -1.79 10.10
CA ASP A 366 7.29 -1.66 10.60
C ASP A 366 7.32 -1.87 12.11
N GLY A 367 8.47 -2.24 12.65
CA GLY A 367 8.60 -2.46 14.09
C GLY A 367 10.05 -2.64 14.53
N LEU A 368 10.28 -2.33 15.79
CA LEU A 368 11.60 -2.42 16.43
C LEU A 368 11.74 -3.71 17.26
N GLU A 369 10.67 -4.48 17.38
CA GLU A 369 10.59 -5.71 18.18
C GLU A 369 11.70 -6.71 17.86
N TRP A 370 12.13 -6.80 16.59
CA TRP A 370 13.24 -7.67 16.19
C TRP A 370 14.55 -7.40 16.96
N CYS A 371 14.79 -6.17 17.45
CA CYS A 371 15.98 -5.79 18.20
C CYS A 371 15.69 -5.26 19.62
N ARG A 372 14.44 -5.36 20.09
CA ARG A 372 14.01 -4.83 21.41
C ARG A 372 13.59 -5.88 22.42
N VAL A 373 13.16 -7.05 21.97
CA VAL A 373 12.53 -8.08 22.80
C VAL A 373 13.15 -9.44 22.51
N ALA A 374 12.75 -10.48 23.24
CA ALA A 374 13.04 -11.87 22.90
C ALA A 374 11.74 -12.56 22.46
N VAL A 375 11.70 -13.13 21.27
CA VAL A 375 10.52 -13.87 20.80
C VAL A 375 10.51 -15.31 21.34
N ASP A 376 9.38 -15.74 21.87
CA ASP A 376 9.06 -17.15 22.01
C ASP A 376 8.40 -17.62 20.71
N ARG A 377 9.14 -18.39 19.92
CA ARG A 377 8.69 -18.85 18.61
C ARG A 377 7.49 -19.77 18.68
N GLN A 378 7.38 -20.57 19.75
CA GLN A 378 6.32 -21.58 19.87
C GLN A 378 4.97 -20.94 20.19
N GLN A 379 4.96 -19.85 20.96
CA GLN A 379 3.74 -19.18 21.40
C GLN A 379 3.46 -17.88 20.65
N HIS A 380 4.36 -17.45 19.74
CA HIS A 380 4.32 -16.17 19.05
C HIS A 380 4.22 -14.98 20.00
N ARG A 381 4.93 -15.05 21.14
CA ARG A 381 4.91 -14.03 22.20
C ARG A 381 6.22 -13.28 22.29
N LEU A 382 6.10 -12.00 22.58
CA LEU A 382 7.25 -11.14 22.83
C LEU A 382 7.49 -11.06 24.32
N ASN A 383 8.73 -11.34 24.72
CA ASN A 383 9.17 -11.35 26.11
C ASN A 383 10.18 -10.23 26.34
N HIS A 384 10.43 -9.92 27.62
CA HIS A 384 11.53 -9.04 27.96
C HIS A 384 12.83 -9.58 27.35
N TYR A 385 13.65 -8.68 26.82
CA TYR A 385 14.85 -9.01 26.07
C TYR A 385 15.82 -9.95 26.82
N GLN A 386 15.94 -9.78 28.14
CA GLN A 386 16.78 -10.63 29.01
C GLN A 386 16.26 -12.07 29.18
N HIS A 387 15.05 -12.39 28.71
CA HIS A 387 14.52 -13.75 28.80
C HIS A 387 15.07 -14.67 27.69
N PHE A 388 15.93 -14.17 26.80
CA PHE A 388 16.45 -14.96 25.69
C PHE A 388 17.20 -16.22 26.12
N ASP A 389 17.76 -16.28 27.33
CA ASP A 389 18.39 -17.49 27.86
C ASP A 389 17.42 -18.69 27.91
N PHE A 390 16.12 -18.42 28.09
CA PHE A 390 15.07 -19.44 28.05
C PHE A 390 14.66 -19.85 26.62
N PHE A 391 15.11 -19.12 25.60
CA PHE A 391 14.76 -19.34 24.19
C PHE A 391 15.97 -19.63 23.30
N ALA A 392 17.21 -19.54 23.81
CA ALA A 392 18.43 -19.77 23.05
C ALA A 392 18.48 -21.15 22.38
N TYR A 393 17.86 -22.17 22.99
CA TYR A 393 17.73 -23.50 22.38
C TYR A 393 16.91 -23.47 21.07
N GLN A 394 15.95 -22.55 20.93
CA GLN A 394 15.18 -22.39 19.70
C GLN A 394 16.07 -21.85 18.56
N ALA A 395 17.01 -20.95 18.87
CA ALA A 395 17.98 -20.44 17.90
C ALA A 395 18.98 -21.51 17.41
N GLN A 396 19.29 -22.51 18.24
CA GLN A 396 20.11 -23.67 17.83
C GLN A 396 19.43 -24.54 16.77
N MET A 397 18.11 -24.49 16.71
CA MET A 397 17.27 -25.24 15.76
C MET A 397 16.76 -24.35 14.63
N ALA A 398 17.26 -23.12 14.51
CA ALA A 398 16.83 -22.18 13.48
C ALA A 398 17.14 -22.69 12.07
N ALA A 399 16.27 -22.36 11.11
CA ALA A 399 16.50 -22.69 9.71
C ALA A 399 17.63 -21.84 9.11
N SER A 400 17.80 -20.59 9.57
CA SER A 400 18.89 -19.72 9.12
C SER A 400 20.25 -20.17 9.65
N PRO A 401 21.21 -20.49 8.76
CA PRO A 401 22.59 -20.81 9.16
C PRO A 401 23.28 -19.63 9.87
N ILE A 402 22.85 -18.40 9.57
CA ILE A 402 23.39 -17.18 10.17
C ILE A 402 23.01 -17.12 11.65
N THR A 403 21.76 -17.41 11.98
CA THR A 403 21.27 -17.45 13.36
C THR A 403 21.97 -18.51 14.19
N VAL A 404 22.12 -19.72 13.63
CA VAL A 404 22.85 -20.82 14.30
C VAL A 404 24.32 -20.43 14.54
N SER A 405 24.99 -19.89 13.52
CA SER A 405 26.41 -19.50 13.62
C SER A 405 26.62 -18.37 14.63
N ALA A 406 25.75 -17.36 14.62
CA ALA A 406 25.83 -16.21 15.51
C ALA A 406 25.70 -16.59 16.98
N LEU A 407 24.95 -17.65 17.31
CA LEU A 407 24.80 -18.10 18.70
C LEU A 407 26.11 -18.62 19.30
N SER A 408 26.91 -19.32 18.49
CA SER A 408 28.20 -19.89 18.88
C SER A 408 29.40 -18.95 18.70
N ASP A 409 29.22 -17.79 18.07
CA ASP A 409 30.31 -16.84 17.82
C ASP A 409 30.52 -15.93 19.05
N ASP A 410 31.73 -15.95 19.59
CA ASP A 410 32.14 -15.13 20.73
C ASP A 410 32.30 -13.64 20.37
N ASN A 411 32.39 -13.31 19.08
CA ASN A 411 32.43 -11.92 18.60
C ASN A 411 31.04 -11.29 18.51
N ILE A 412 29.97 -12.08 18.61
CA ILE A 412 28.59 -11.59 18.63
C ILE A 412 28.14 -11.49 20.07
N ASP A 413 27.78 -10.29 20.49
CA ASP A 413 27.28 -10.05 21.83
C ASP A 413 25.85 -10.60 22.02
N TYR A 414 25.34 -10.47 23.25
CA TYR A 414 23.99 -10.90 23.58
C TYR A 414 22.93 -10.24 22.69
N ALA A 415 23.11 -8.98 22.30
CA ALA A 415 22.17 -8.24 21.45
C ALA A 415 22.11 -8.76 20.04
N GLY A 416 23.27 -9.04 19.44
CA GLY A 416 23.34 -9.68 18.14
C GLY A 416 22.68 -11.06 18.17
N LYS A 417 22.93 -11.87 19.20
CA LYS A 417 22.34 -13.21 19.36
C LYS A 417 20.82 -13.17 19.41
N VAL A 418 20.26 -12.29 20.24
CA VAL A 418 18.80 -12.10 20.36
C VAL A 418 18.22 -11.58 19.04
N ALA A 419 18.89 -10.62 18.40
CA ALA A 419 18.44 -10.04 17.16
C ALA A 419 18.36 -11.09 16.03
N PHE A 420 19.39 -11.91 15.83
CA PHE A 420 19.37 -12.97 14.82
C PHE A 420 18.31 -14.05 15.11
N HIS A 421 18.07 -14.38 16.39
CA HIS A 421 16.97 -15.27 16.77
C HIS A 421 15.61 -14.70 16.36
N ASN A 422 15.37 -13.42 16.64
CA ASN A 422 14.13 -12.76 16.26
C ASN A 422 13.99 -12.58 14.75
N LEU A 423 15.07 -12.25 14.04
CA LEU A 423 15.07 -12.07 12.58
C LEU A 423 14.66 -13.35 11.86
N ASP A 424 15.17 -14.50 12.29
CA ASP A 424 14.77 -15.80 11.76
C ASP A 424 13.29 -16.09 11.99
N TYR A 425 12.75 -15.72 13.16
CA TYR A 425 11.32 -15.83 13.43
C TYR A 425 10.48 -14.91 12.53
N TYR A 426 10.88 -13.64 12.35
CA TYR A 426 10.12 -12.70 11.53
C TYR A 426 10.19 -13.02 10.04
N GLN A 427 11.28 -13.62 9.57
CA GLN A 427 11.37 -14.16 8.22
C GLN A 427 10.34 -15.26 7.98
N GLU A 428 10.23 -16.22 8.90
CA GLU A 428 9.26 -17.32 8.84
C GLU A 428 7.81 -16.79 8.94
N LEU A 429 7.54 -15.91 9.92
CA LEU A 429 6.23 -15.28 10.09
C LEU A 429 5.77 -14.53 8.82
N THR A 430 6.68 -13.79 8.19
CA THR A 430 6.35 -13.01 6.99
C THR A 430 6.11 -13.94 5.78
N HIS A 431 6.88 -15.02 5.66
CA HIS A 431 6.66 -16.04 4.63
C HIS A 431 5.26 -16.68 4.74
N ASP A 432 4.90 -17.12 5.95
CA ASP A 432 3.61 -17.76 6.19
C ASP A 432 2.44 -16.78 6.02
N LEU A 433 2.61 -15.53 6.45
CA LEU A 433 1.62 -14.48 6.27
C LEU A 433 1.35 -14.18 4.78
N GLN A 434 2.39 -14.18 3.95
CA GLN A 434 2.28 -14.02 2.49
C GLN A 434 1.60 -15.23 1.85
N ALA A 435 1.96 -16.45 2.26
CA ALA A 435 1.28 -17.66 1.81
C ALA A 435 -0.22 -17.64 2.16
N ALA A 436 -0.55 -17.24 3.38
CA ALA A 436 -1.94 -17.08 3.82
C ALA A 436 -2.69 -15.99 3.03
N ALA A 437 -2.04 -14.87 2.71
CA ALA A 437 -2.63 -13.82 1.87
C ALA A 437 -2.93 -14.32 0.45
N SER A 438 -1.98 -15.02 -0.18
CA SER A 438 -2.13 -15.52 -1.57
C SER A 438 -3.22 -16.58 -1.74
N THR A 439 -3.53 -17.31 -0.66
CA THR A 439 -4.53 -18.39 -0.65
C THR A 439 -5.86 -17.97 -0.01
N ASN A 440 -6.02 -16.68 0.31
CA ASN A 440 -7.19 -16.12 1.00
C ASN A 440 -7.50 -16.81 2.35
N ARG A 441 -6.46 -17.09 3.15
CA ARG A 441 -6.51 -17.78 4.45
C ARG A 441 -5.97 -16.94 5.62
N LEU A 442 -5.95 -15.61 5.49
CA LEU A 442 -5.46 -14.69 6.53
C LEU A 442 -6.17 -14.87 7.88
N GLU A 443 -7.48 -15.15 7.84
CA GLU A 443 -8.25 -15.42 9.05
C GLU A 443 -7.76 -16.68 9.78
N ALA A 444 -7.59 -17.78 9.05
CA ALA A 444 -7.09 -19.05 9.61
C ALA A 444 -5.68 -18.87 10.18
N PHE A 445 -4.83 -18.10 9.50
CA PHE A 445 -3.50 -17.74 9.98
C PHE A 445 -3.58 -16.96 11.31
N ALA A 446 -4.39 -15.90 11.38
CA ALA A 446 -4.55 -15.11 12.61
C ALA A 446 -5.09 -15.94 13.78
N VAL A 447 -6.06 -16.82 13.52
CA VAL A 447 -6.63 -17.75 14.52
C VAL A 447 -5.57 -18.73 15.02
N GLY A 448 -4.75 -19.28 14.10
CA GLY A 448 -3.66 -20.20 14.44
C GLY A 448 -2.66 -19.57 15.41
N LEU A 449 -2.32 -18.30 15.21
CA LEU A 449 -1.37 -17.55 16.05
C LEU A 449 -1.91 -17.23 17.46
N LEU A 450 -3.21 -16.97 17.60
CA LEU A 450 -3.80 -16.44 18.84
C LEU A 450 -4.11 -17.52 19.89
N GLY A 451 -4.23 -18.77 19.46
CA GLY A 451 -4.76 -19.87 20.26
C GLY A 451 -6.29 -19.79 20.45
N GLN A 452 -6.86 -20.80 21.10
CA GLN A 452 -8.32 -21.04 21.12
C GLN A 452 -9.14 -19.91 21.76
N SER A 453 -8.77 -19.46 22.97
CA SER A 453 -9.56 -18.49 23.73
C SER A 453 -9.60 -17.11 23.07
N ASN A 454 -8.45 -16.61 22.62
CA ASN A 454 -8.35 -15.31 21.95
C ASN A 454 -9.01 -15.36 20.57
N SER A 455 -8.91 -16.48 19.85
CA SER A 455 -9.62 -16.67 18.59
C SER A 455 -11.13 -16.62 18.73
N LYS A 456 -11.68 -17.22 19.80
CA LYS A 456 -13.12 -17.13 20.10
C LYS A 456 -13.53 -15.67 20.32
N GLN A 457 -12.78 -14.92 21.14
CA GLN A 457 -13.06 -13.50 21.37
C GLN A 457 -12.99 -12.67 20.08
N LEU A 458 -12.01 -12.94 19.21
CA LEU A 458 -11.89 -12.24 17.93
C LEU A 458 -13.10 -12.51 17.02
N ARG A 459 -13.55 -13.78 16.92
CA ARG A 459 -14.77 -14.16 16.18
C ARG A 459 -16.01 -13.44 16.71
N ASP A 460 -16.18 -13.42 18.03
CA ASP A 460 -17.35 -12.81 18.67
C ASP A 460 -17.39 -11.29 18.46
N GLN A 461 -16.23 -10.61 18.53
CA GLN A 461 -16.17 -9.15 18.43
C GLN A 461 -15.98 -8.62 17.00
N MET A 462 -15.51 -9.43 16.07
CA MET A 462 -15.25 -9.03 14.69
C MET A 462 -15.72 -10.08 13.67
N PRO A 463 -17.01 -10.44 13.65
CA PRO A 463 -17.51 -11.48 12.74
C PRO A 463 -17.27 -11.15 11.25
N ASP A 464 -17.18 -9.86 10.90
CA ASP A 464 -16.90 -9.43 9.52
C ASP A 464 -15.45 -9.66 9.06
N LEU A 465 -14.55 -10.02 9.99
CA LEU A 465 -13.20 -10.47 9.66
C LEU A 465 -13.19 -11.92 9.09
N PHE A 466 -14.29 -12.64 9.31
CA PHE A 466 -14.49 -14.07 9.02
C PHE A 466 -15.46 -14.30 7.85
N LYS A 467 -15.75 -13.26 7.06
CA LYS A 467 -16.71 -13.28 5.95
C LYS A 467 -16.07 -13.06 4.60
#